data_AF-A0A523HAI2-F1
#
_entry.id   AF-A0A523HAI2-F1
#
_cell.length_a   1.000
_cell.length_b   1.000
_cell.length_c   1.000
_cell.angle_alpha   90.00
_cell.angle_beta   90.00
_cell.angle_gamma   90.00
#
_symmetry.space_group_name_H-M   'P 1'
#
loop_
_entity.id
_entity.type
_entity.pdbx_description
1 polymer ?
#
loop_
_entity_poly.entity_id
_entity_poly.type
_entity_poly.pdbx_seq_one_letter_code
_entity_poly.pdbx_strand_id
1 'polypeptide(L)'
;MKDAEISTLDFTLPEASSSGNEESIKLKTLPSNIRDLLNQATTEVEAAIRNLEQALESDLIEDTCWQLLAYLYLGANRMDDFSSLDRRYEETFGAPIFVNIPQERSQLNPDRVIFKMPQKIVSGSLPDITSVQETCASSKGTVLDFSRVHGADTNGLKELVELFSQLPRDQTKPEIVAIDRFISSLGKAADDTTGTQEMWGMLFEYKRFCNDIDAFDDLAIKFAMRFDISPPSW
;
A
#
# COMPACT_ATOMS: atom_id res chain seq x y z
N MET A 1 55.80 -28.46 -28.60
CA MET A 1 55.73 -27.40 -27.58
C MET A 1 55.26 -26.14 -28.29
N LYS A 2 54.08 -25.65 -27.89
CA LYS A 2 53.48 -24.32 -28.14
C LYS A 2 53.29 -23.82 -29.59
N ASP A 3 52.02 -23.76 -29.99
CA ASP A 3 51.38 -22.66 -30.73
C ASP A 3 50.03 -22.41 -29.99
N ALA A 4 49.83 -21.28 -29.31
CA ALA A 4 49.26 -20.00 -29.80
C ALA A 4 47.82 -20.18 -30.34
N GLU A 5 46.81 -19.76 -29.56
CA GLU A 5 45.86 -18.66 -29.86
C GLU A 5 45.16 -18.81 -31.24
N ILE A 6 43.86 -18.62 -31.45
CA ILE A 6 42.97 -17.51 -31.09
C ILE A 6 41.53 -18.00 -31.37
N SER A 7 40.55 -17.42 -30.66
CA SER A 7 39.32 -16.86 -31.25
C SER A 7 37.96 -17.52 -31.01
N THR A 8 37.09 -16.65 -30.48
CA THR A 8 35.65 -16.48 -30.76
C THR A 8 34.69 -17.61 -30.38
N LEU A 9 34.15 -17.52 -29.16
CA LEU A 9 32.85 -18.10 -28.82
C LEU A 9 31.75 -17.15 -29.30
N ASP A 10 31.13 -17.55 -30.41
CA ASP A 10 29.95 -16.97 -31.02
C ASP A 10 28.71 -17.23 -30.13
N PHE A 11 28.07 -16.16 -29.68
CA PHE A 11 26.76 -16.20 -29.01
C PHE A 11 25.66 -16.03 -30.07
N THR A 12 25.40 -17.09 -30.82
CA THR A 12 24.16 -17.18 -31.59
C THR A 12 23.29 -18.27 -30.97
N LEU A 13 22.37 -17.84 -30.10
CA LEU A 13 21.26 -18.68 -29.64
C LEU A 13 20.27 -18.87 -30.81
N PRO A 14 19.77 -20.10 -31.03
CA PRO A 14 18.83 -20.38 -32.11
C PRO A 14 17.46 -19.77 -31.81
N GLU A 15 16.87 -19.14 -32.83
CA GLU A 15 15.47 -18.73 -32.86
C GLU A 15 14.56 -19.94 -32.58
N ALA A 16 14.02 -20.01 -31.37
CA ALA A 16 12.89 -20.85 -31.07
C ALA A 16 11.62 -20.08 -31.45
N SER A 17 11.08 -20.44 -32.63
CA SER A 17 9.68 -20.19 -32.95
C SER A 17 8.79 -20.90 -31.93
N SER A 18 8.27 -20.17 -30.93
CA SER A 18 7.21 -20.68 -30.05
C SER A 18 5.87 -20.13 -30.52
N SER A 19 5.28 -20.91 -31.41
CA SER A 19 3.85 -20.92 -31.71
C SER A 19 3.02 -20.96 -30.43
N GLY A 20 1.90 -20.24 -30.45
CA GLY A 20 1.02 -19.99 -29.32
C GLY A 20 0.62 -21.21 -28.49
N ASN A 21 0.52 -20.95 -27.19
CA ASN A 21 -0.63 -21.26 -26.35
C ASN A 21 -0.31 -20.75 -24.94
N GLU A 22 -0.55 -19.47 -24.69
CA GLU A 22 -0.74 -19.01 -23.32
C GLU A 22 -1.97 -19.74 -22.79
N GLU A 23 -1.75 -20.64 -21.83
CA GLU A 23 -2.78 -21.40 -21.14
C GLU A 23 -3.72 -20.44 -20.43
N SER A 24 -4.78 -20.05 -21.14
CA SER A 24 -6.05 -19.67 -20.57
C SER A 24 -6.40 -20.71 -19.50
N ILE A 25 -6.39 -20.30 -18.24
CA ILE A 25 -6.88 -21.08 -17.10
C ILE A 25 -8.18 -21.74 -17.55
N LYS A 26 -8.20 -23.07 -17.66
CA LYS A 26 -9.34 -23.80 -18.23
C LYS A 26 -10.56 -23.60 -17.33
N LEU A 27 -11.37 -22.58 -17.61
CA LEU A 27 -12.67 -22.31 -16.99
C LEU A 27 -13.63 -23.53 -17.06
N LYS A 28 -13.30 -24.52 -17.92
CA LYS A 28 -14.00 -25.79 -18.11
C LYS A 28 -13.80 -26.81 -16.98
N THR A 29 -12.79 -26.69 -16.12
CA THR A 29 -12.55 -27.63 -15.00
C THR A 29 -13.19 -27.23 -13.67
N LEU A 30 -13.84 -26.06 -13.60
CA LEU A 30 -14.53 -25.59 -12.39
C LEU A 30 -15.91 -26.26 -12.20
N PRO A 31 -16.32 -26.52 -10.94
CA PRO A 31 -17.68 -26.91 -10.57
C PRO A 31 -18.72 -25.95 -11.16
N SER A 32 -19.87 -26.46 -11.64
CA SER A 32 -20.88 -25.66 -12.35
C SER A 32 -21.39 -24.49 -11.51
N ASN A 33 -21.61 -24.69 -10.21
CA ASN A 33 -22.03 -23.65 -9.28
C ASN A 33 -21.04 -22.47 -9.22
N ILE A 34 -19.74 -22.73 -9.27
CA ILE A 34 -18.71 -21.68 -9.24
C ILE A 34 -18.68 -20.95 -10.59
N ARG A 35 -18.81 -21.69 -11.70
CA ARG A 35 -18.88 -21.09 -13.03
C ARG A 35 -20.10 -20.18 -13.17
N ASP A 36 -21.25 -20.61 -12.69
CA ASP A 36 -22.49 -19.85 -12.76
C ASP A 36 -22.40 -18.58 -11.91
N LEU A 37 -21.82 -18.66 -10.70
CA LEU A 37 -21.55 -17.48 -9.86
C LEU A 37 -20.57 -16.50 -10.51
N LEU A 38 -19.50 -16.99 -11.13
CA LEU A 38 -18.54 -16.15 -11.83
C LEU A 38 -19.19 -15.46 -13.04
N ASN A 39 -19.98 -16.19 -13.83
CA ASN A 39 -20.70 -15.61 -14.97
C ASN A 39 -21.72 -14.56 -14.52
N GLN A 40 -22.41 -14.81 -13.40
CA GLN A 40 -23.34 -13.85 -12.81
C GLN A 40 -22.61 -12.58 -12.36
N ALA A 41 -21.52 -12.73 -11.62
CA ALA A 41 -20.71 -11.59 -11.17
C ALA A 41 -20.17 -10.77 -12.35
N THR A 42 -19.66 -11.44 -13.40
CA THR A 42 -19.21 -10.75 -14.63
C THR A 42 -20.36 -10.01 -15.30
N THR A 43 -21.55 -10.60 -15.36
CA THR A 43 -22.74 -9.95 -15.96
C THR A 43 -23.20 -8.74 -15.17
N GLU A 44 -23.11 -8.78 -13.83
CA GLU A 44 -23.44 -7.68 -12.95
C GLU A 44 -22.44 -6.52 -13.08
N VAL A 45 -21.14 -6.82 -13.15
CA VAL A 45 -20.08 -5.82 -13.40
C VAL A 45 -20.29 -5.13 -14.75
N GLU A 46 -20.54 -5.92 -15.80
CA GLU A 46 -20.88 -5.45 -17.14
C GLU A 46 -22.12 -4.54 -17.14
N ALA A 47 -23.16 -4.90 -16.39
CA ALA A 47 -24.36 -4.09 -16.25
C ALA A 47 -24.09 -2.77 -15.49
N ALA A 48 -23.29 -2.82 -14.43
CA ALA A 48 -22.90 -1.64 -13.67
C ALA A 48 -22.10 -0.65 -14.53
N ILE A 49 -21.15 -1.14 -15.33
CA ILE A 49 -20.38 -0.32 -16.29
C ILE A 49 -21.33 0.40 -17.24
N ARG A 50 -22.25 -0.32 -17.91
CA ARG A 50 -23.19 0.29 -18.86
C ARG A 50 -24.09 1.34 -18.22
N ASN A 51 -24.58 1.08 -17.01
CA ASN A 51 -25.43 2.03 -16.30
C ASN A 51 -24.67 3.32 -15.95
N LEU A 52 -23.41 3.20 -15.55
CA LEU A 52 -22.56 4.35 -15.25
C LEU A 52 -22.15 5.11 -16.52
N GLU A 53 -21.84 4.41 -17.62
CA GLU A 53 -21.61 5.03 -18.94
C GLU A 53 -22.83 5.83 -19.41
N GLN A 54 -24.04 5.28 -19.25
CA GLN A 54 -25.29 5.96 -19.60
C GLN A 54 -25.57 7.15 -18.67
N ALA A 55 -25.27 7.00 -17.37
CA ALA A 55 -25.32 8.11 -16.44
C ALA A 55 -24.35 9.21 -16.87
N LEU A 56 -23.15 8.86 -17.37
CA LEU A 56 -22.11 9.70 -17.99
C LEU A 56 -22.53 10.54 -19.19
N GLU A 57 -23.61 10.16 -19.86
CA GLU A 57 -24.19 10.93 -20.95
C GLU A 57 -25.27 11.93 -20.48
N SER A 58 -25.73 11.79 -19.23
CA SER A 58 -26.68 12.71 -18.61
C SER A 58 -25.90 13.73 -17.78
N ASP A 59 -26.02 15.02 -18.10
CA ASP A 59 -25.18 16.15 -17.64
C ASP A 59 -25.24 16.50 -16.11
N LEU A 60 -25.38 15.51 -15.23
CA LEU A 60 -25.71 15.64 -13.80
C LEU A 60 -24.81 14.79 -12.89
N ILE A 61 -23.49 14.84 -13.08
CA ILE A 61 -22.62 13.79 -12.53
C ILE A 61 -21.60 14.34 -11.55
N GLU A 62 -21.62 13.74 -10.36
CA GLU A 62 -20.65 13.93 -9.30
C GLU A 62 -19.32 13.23 -9.62
N ASP A 63 -18.20 13.77 -9.12
CA ASP A 63 -16.84 13.24 -9.25
C ASP A 63 -16.75 11.72 -8.95
N THR A 64 -17.57 11.23 -8.02
CA THR A 64 -17.63 9.83 -7.60
C THR A 64 -18.04 8.85 -8.71
N CYS A 65 -18.91 9.24 -9.65
CA CYS A 65 -19.33 8.33 -10.73
C CYS A 65 -18.21 8.09 -11.76
N TRP A 66 -17.41 9.12 -12.04
CA TRP A 66 -16.22 9.01 -12.89
C TRP A 66 -15.22 8.04 -12.26
N GLN A 67 -14.96 8.19 -10.96
CA GLN A 67 -14.06 7.31 -10.20
C GLN A 67 -14.56 5.86 -10.16
N LEU A 68 -15.85 5.64 -9.90
CA LEU A 68 -16.44 4.30 -9.88
C LEU A 68 -16.31 3.61 -11.24
N LEU A 69 -16.55 4.33 -12.35
CA LEU A 69 -16.37 3.77 -13.68
C LEU A 69 -14.91 3.43 -13.97
N ALA A 70 -13.97 4.29 -13.57
CA ALA A 70 -12.54 4.03 -13.66
C ALA A 70 -12.13 2.73 -12.92
N TYR A 71 -12.61 2.52 -11.70
CA TYR A 71 -12.34 1.28 -10.95
C TYR A 71 -12.91 0.04 -11.65
N LEU A 72 -14.10 0.13 -12.23
CA LEU A 72 -14.72 -0.97 -12.94
C LEU A 72 -13.99 -1.31 -14.25
N TYR A 73 -13.52 -0.31 -15.01
CA TYR A 73 -12.70 -0.56 -16.20
C TYR A 73 -11.37 -1.23 -15.86
N LEU A 74 -10.70 -0.79 -14.79
CA LEU A 74 -9.47 -1.45 -14.32
C LEU A 74 -9.73 -2.89 -13.89
N GLY A 75 -10.80 -3.12 -13.11
CA GLY A 75 -11.19 -4.46 -12.65
C GLY A 75 -11.62 -5.40 -13.79
N ALA A 76 -12.22 -4.86 -14.86
CA ALA A 76 -12.58 -5.60 -16.07
C ALA A 76 -11.46 -5.68 -17.12
N ASN A 77 -10.27 -5.15 -16.82
CA ASN A 77 -9.12 -5.07 -17.74
C ASN A 77 -9.42 -4.33 -19.07
N ARG A 78 -10.34 -3.34 -19.04
CA ARG A 78 -10.74 -2.49 -20.18
C ARG A 78 -9.87 -1.22 -20.24
N MET A 79 -8.59 -1.40 -20.53
CA MET A 79 -7.58 -0.32 -20.49
C MET A 79 -7.80 0.78 -21.55
N ASP A 80 -8.37 0.44 -22.70
CA ASP A 80 -8.65 1.41 -23.77
C ASP A 80 -9.80 2.36 -23.39
N ASP A 81 -10.85 1.81 -22.78
CA ASP A 81 -11.99 2.58 -22.27
C ASP A 81 -11.57 3.45 -21.08
N PHE A 82 -10.72 2.91 -20.21
CA PHE A 82 -10.10 3.65 -19.13
C PHE A 82 -9.31 4.86 -19.66
N SER A 83 -8.44 4.67 -20.66
CA SER A 83 -7.62 5.75 -21.23
C SER A 83 -8.49 6.84 -21.88
N SER A 84 -9.61 6.43 -22.49
CA SER A 84 -10.60 7.33 -23.06
C SER A 84 -11.35 8.12 -21.98
N LEU A 85 -11.67 7.48 -20.84
CA LEU A 85 -12.31 8.11 -19.69
C LEU A 85 -11.39 9.12 -19.01
N ASP A 86 -10.12 8.77 -18.80
CA ASP A 86 -9.11 9.64 -18.17
C ASP A 86 -8.91 10.93 -18.98
N ARG A 87 -8.79 10.81 -20.32
CA ARG A 87 -8.71 11.99 -21.21
C ARG A 87 -9.95 12.88 -21.10
N ARG A 88 -11.16 12.30 -21.08
CA ARG A 88 -12.41 13.06 -20.95
C ARG A 88 -12.53 13.75 -19.59
N TYR A 89 -12.08 13.09 -18.53
CA TYR A 89 -12.06 13.65 -17.19
C TYR A 89 -11.08 14.82 -17.10
N GLU A 90 -9.87 14.67 -17.65
CA GLU A 90 -8.86 15.73 -17.71
C GLU A 90 -9.35 16.93 -18.53
N GLU A 91 -10.05 16.69 -19.64
CA GLU A 91 -10.70 17.75 -20.44
C GLU A 91 -11.80 18.50 -19.66
N THR A 92 -12.47 17.83 -18.72
CA THR A 92 -13.59 18.40 -17.95
C THR A 92 -13.13 19.11 -16.67
N PHE A 93 -12.12 18.55 -15.98
CA PHE A 93 -11.70 18.98 -14.64
C PHE A 93 -10.26 19.51 -14.58
N GLY A 94 -9.49 19.42 -15.66
CA GLY A 94 -8.12 19.95 -15.75
C GLY A 94 -7.07 19.15 -14.96
N ALA A 95 -7.42 17.94 -14.52
CA ALA A 95 -6.56 17.03 -13.80
C ALA A 95 -6.87 15.58 -14.22
N PRO A 96 -5.89 14.66 -14.23
CA PRO A 96 -6.16 13.26 -14.50
C PRO A 96 -7.08 12.67 -13.43
N ILE A 97 -7.87 11.65 -13.79
CA ILE A 97 -8.88 11.03 -12.91
C ILE A 97 -8.27 10.44 -11.62
N PHE A 98 -6.95 10.28 -11.61
CA PHE A 98 -6.13 9.78 -10.51
C PHE A 98 -5.78 10.78 -9.41
N VAL A 99 -6.13 12.08 -9.50
CA VAL A 99 -5.75 13.06 -8.46
C VAL A 99 -6.54 12.85 -7.15
N ASN A 100 -7.71 12.20 -7.19
CA ASN A 100 -8.52 11.86 -6.01
C ASN A 100 -8.62 10.36 -5.72
N ILE A 101 -7.93 9.51 -6.48
CA ILE A 101 -7.75 8.12 -6.10
C ILE A 101 -6.71 8.13 -4.97
N PRO A 102 -6.95 7.50 -3.80
CA PRO A 102 -5.87 7.13 -2.91
C PRO A 102 -4.90 6.29 -3.74
N GLN A 103 -3.86 6.93 -4.26
CA GLN A 103 -2.79 6.26 -4.99
C GLN A 103 -2.00 5.45 -3.96
N GLU A 104 -2.55 4.33 -3.51
CA GLU A 104 -1.70 3.17 -3.24
C GLU A 104 -1.24 2.66 -4.61
N ARG A 105 -0.34 3.42 -5.24
CA ARG A 105 0.60 2.90 -6.22
C ARG A 105 1.57 1.97 -5.49
N SER A 106 1.04 0.87 -4.96
CA SER A 106 1.80 -0.33 -4.65
C SER A 106 2.07 -1.07 -5.96
N GLN A 107 2.69 -0.38 -6.93
CA GLN A 107 3.61 -1.07 -7.81
C GLN A 107 4.75 -1.51 -6.90
N LEU A 108 4.57 -2.72 -6.35
CA LEU A 108 5.58 -3.45 -5.61
C LEU A 108 6.77 -3.60 -6.56
N ASN A 109 7.71 -2.65 -6.48
CA ASN A 109 9.01 -2.80 -7.08
C ASN A 109 9.61 -4.06 -6.42
N PRO A 110 9.84 -5.17 -7.15
CA PRO A 110 10.28 -6.43 -6.55
C PRO A 110 11.66 -6.30 -5.88
N ASP A 111 12.37 -5.19 -6.16
CA ASP A 111 13.67 -4.83 -5.58
C ASP A 111 13.59 -3.90 -4.34
N ARG A 112 12.40 -3.71 -3.75
CA ARG A 112 12.23 -2.92 -2.51
C ARG A 112 13.08 -3.46 -1.38
N VAL A 113 13.69 -2.57 -0.60
CA VAL A 113 14.48 -2.96 0.56
C VAL A 113 13.54 -3.20 1.74
N ILE A 114 13.47 -4.45 2.18
CA ILE A 114 12.60 -4.87 3.28
C ILE A 114 13.39 -4.89 4.59
N PHE A 115 13.03 -4.01 5.52
CA PHE A 115 13.51 -4.05 6.89
C PHE A 115 12.50 -4.81 7.75
N LYS A 116 12.90 -6.00 8.18
CA LYS A 116 12.08 -6.85 9.05
C LYS A 116 12.21 -6.38 10.49
N MET A 117 11.08 -6.02 11.09
CA MET A 117 11.04 -5.64 12.49
C MET A 117 11.26 -6.84 13.41
N PRO A 118 11.88 -6.64 14.59
CA PRO A 118 12.12 -7.71 15.55
C PRO A 118 10.81 -8.22 16.14
N GLN A 119 10.78 -9.49 16.57
CA GLN A 119 9.56 -10.09 17.15
C GLN A 119 9.10 -9.37 18.44
N LYS A 120 10.06 -8.92 19.23
CA LYS A 120 9.85 -8.08 20.41
C LYS A 120 10.73 -6.84 20.26
N ILE A 121 10.10 -5.67 20.22
CA ILE A 121 10.80 -4.39 20.09
C ILE A 121 11.36 -4.02 21.46
N VAL A 122 12.67 -4.12 21.57
CA VAL A 122 13.47 -3.78 22.76
C VAL A 122 14.58 -2.80 22.36
N SER A 123 15.25 -2.22 23.34
CA SER A 123 16.33 -1.26 23.05
C SER A 123 17.45 -1.88 22.18
N GLY A 124 17.83 -1.18 21.11
CA GLY A 124 18.86 -1.59 20.15
C GLY A 124 18.44 -2.70 19.19
N SER A 125 17.15 -3.08 19.14
CA SER A 125 16.64 -4.13 18.25
C SER A 125 16.12 -3.62 16.90
N LEU A 126 15.94 -2.31 16.77
CA LEU A 126 15.45 -1.68 15.56
C LEU A 126 16.56 -1.51 14.52
N PRO A 127 16.19 -1.46 13.22
CA PRO A 127 17.16 -1.15 12.17
C PRO A 127 17.74 0.25 12.34
N ASP A 128 18.98 0.44 11.92
CA ASP A 128 19.62 1.76 11.91
C ASP A 128 18.84 2.73 11.02
N ILE A 129 18.46 3.86 11.59
CA ILE A 129 17.65 4.88 10.90
C ILE A 129 18.34 5.41 9.64
N THR A 130 19.67 5.53 9.66
CA THR A 130 20.44 6.01 8.51
C THR A 130 20.24 5.10 7.30
N SER A 131 20.34 3.79 7.53
CA SER A 131 20.10 2.77 6.49
C SER A 131 18.65 2.81 5.97
N VAL A 132 17.68 3.04 6.86
CA VAL A 132 16.27 3.16 6.48
C VAL A 132 16.03 4.43 5.65
N GLN A 133 16.62 5.56 6.01
CA GLN A 133 16.48 6.83 5.28
C GLN A 133 17.17 6.80 3.92
N GLU A 134 18.37 6.22 3.82
CA GLU A 134 19.09 6.06 2.56
C GLU A 134 18.28 5.25 1.55
N THR A 135 17.59 4.22 2.02
CA THR A 135 16.73 3.38 1.18
C THR A 135 15.41 4.06 0.84
N CYS A 136 14.87 4.91 1.73
CA CYS A 136 13.70 5.75 1.43
C CYS A 136 14.02 6.75 0.31
N ALA A 137 15.20 7.38 0.36
CA ALA A 137 15.68 8.30 -0.67
C ALA A 137 16.08 7.59 -1.98
N SER A 138 16.19 6.27 -1.98
CA SER A 138 16.53 5.46 -3.15
C SER A 138 15.30 5.16 -4.01
N SER A 139 15.49 5.02 -5.32
CA SER A 139 14.43 4.65 -6.27
C SER A 139 13.80 3.28 -6.04
N LYS A 140 14.43 2.44 -5.20
CA LYS A 140 13.95 1.11 -4.86
C LYS A 140 12.76 1.14 -3.90
N GLY A 141 12.67 2.17 -3.06
CA GLY A 141 11.66 2.27 -2.00
C GLY A 141 11.92 1.32 -0.82
N THR A 142 11.37 1.69 0.33
CA THR A 142 11.59 1.01 1.61
C THR A 142 10.30 0.41 2.13
N VAL A 143 10.38 -0.81 2.65
CA VAL A 143 9.28 -1.51 3.32
C VAL A 143 9.69 -1.84 4.74
N LEU A 144 8.88 -1.46 5.72
CA LEU A 144 8.99 -1.86 7.11
C LEU A 144 7.99 -2.98 7.39
N ASP A 145 8.49 -4.20 7.62
CA ASP A 145 7.66 -5.39 7.83
C ASP A 145 7.45 -5.66 9.33
N PHE A 146 6.23 -5.43 9.81
CA PHE A 146 5.79 -5.66 11.19
C PHE A 146 5.12 -7.03 11.39
N SER A 147 5.08 -7.91 10.39
CA SER A 147 4.35 -9.20 10.44
C SER A 147 4.78 -10.10 11.59
N ARG A 148 6.01 -9.95 12.06
CA ARG A 148 6.60 -10.75 13.14
C ARG A 148 6.50 -10.08 14.51
N VAL A 149 6.05 -8.84 14.60
CA VAL A 149 6.01 -8.08 15.86
C VAL A 149 4.84 -8.55 16.72
N HIS A 150 5.12 -8.95 17.96
CA HIS A 150 4.13 -9.42 18.92
C HIS A 150 4.16 -8.66 20.25
N GLY A 151 5.09 -7.70 20.41
CA GLY A 151 5.16 -6.86 21.59
C GLY A 151 6.33 -5.89 21.56
N ALA A 152 6.29 -4.91 22.45
CA ALA A 152 7.35 -3.95 22.68
C ALA A 152 7.50 -3.71 24.20
N ASP A 153 8.70 -3.41 24.66
CA ASP A 153 8.90 -2.84 25.99
C ASP A 153 8.91 -1.30 25.94
N THR A 154 8.93 -0.66 27.10
CA THR A 154 8.90 0.80 27.23
C THR A 154 10.06 1.49 26.52
N ASN A 155 11.25 0.88 26.50
CA ASN A 155 12.42 1.46 25.82
C ASN A 155 12.33 1.26 24.31
N GLY A 156 11.89 0.09 23.87
CA GLY A 156 11.62 -0.21 22.46
C GLY A 156 10.54 0.70 21.88
N LEU A 157 9.50 1.04 22.65
CA LEU A 157 8.50 2.02 22.22
C LEU A 157 9.10 3.42 22.03
N LYS A 158 10.01 3.85 22.90
CA LYS A 158 10.71 5.15 22.75
C LYS A 158 11.58 5.18 21.49
N GLU A 159 12.36 4.12 21.25
CA GLU A 159 13.15 4.01 20.02
C GLU A 159 12.27 3.91 18.78
N LEU A 160 11.10 3.27 18.87
CA LEU A 160 10.16 3.20 17.76
C LEU A 160 9.56 4.57 17.46
N VAL A 161 9.16 5.34 18.47
CA VAL A 161 8.73 6.74 18.30
C VAL A 161 9.83 7.56 17.63
N GLU A 162 11.07 7.42 18.10
CA GLU A 162 12.22 8.12 17.52
C GLU A 162 12.45 7.73 16.06
N LEU A 163 12.37 6.43 15.72
CA LEU A 163 12.43 5.94 14.35
C LEU A 163 11.36 6.61 13.49
N PHE A 164 10.08 6.53 13.87
CA PHE A 164 8.96 7.10 13.11
C PHE A 164 9.03 8.63 12.96
N SER A 165 9.56 9.32 13.98
CA SER A 165 9.75 10.77 13.94
C SER A 165 10.78 11.21 12.88
N GLN A 166 11.75 10.34 12.60
CA GLN A 166 12.83 10.58 11.64
C GLN A 166 12.52 10.06 10.23
N LEU A 167 11.42 9.32 10.04
CA LEU A 167 11.03 8.84 8.72
C LEU A 167 10.51 10.00 7.86
N PRO A 168 10.81 9.99 6.54
CA PRO A 168 10.25 10.97 5.63
C PRO A 168 8.73 10.83 5.57
N ARG A 169 8.05 11.98 5.49
CA ARG A 169 6.57 12.10 5.42
C ARG A 169 6.09 12.62 4.06
N ASP A 170 6.99 12.60 3.08
CA ASP A 170 6.76 13.04 1.71
C ASP A 170 6.59 11.83 0.77
N GLN A 171 6.89 12.02 -0.52
CA GLN A 171 6.80 10.98 -1.55
C GLN A 171 7.79 9.82 -1.36
N THR A 172 8.79 9.98 -0.49
CA THR A 172 9.79 8.94 -0.13
C THR A 172 9.41 8.17 1.14
N LYS A 173 8.20 8.39 1.67
CA LYS A 173 7.67 7.69 2.85
C LYS A 173 7.79 6.17 2.69
N PRO A 174 8.30 5.45 3.71
CA PRO A 174 8.37 3.99 3.67
C PRO A 174 6.96 3.38 3.75
N GLU A 175 6.78 2.27 3.02
CA GLU A 175 5.58 1.45 3.12
C GLU A 175 5.66 0.62 4.41
N ILE A 176 4.54 0.53 5.13
CA ILE A 176 4.47 -0.23 6.37
C ILE A 176 3.51 -1.39 6.19
N VAL A 177 4.02 -2.61 6.42
CA VAL A 177 3.25 -3.85 6.21
C VAL A 177 2.93 -4.50 7.55
N ALA A 178 1.67 -4.94 7.70
CA ALA A 178 1.16 -5.72 8.83
C ALA A 178 1.31 -5.07 10.22
N ILE A 179 1.31 -3.74 10.28
CA ILE A 179 1.41 -3.00 11.54
C ILE A 179 0.08 -2.92 12.31
N ASP A 180 -1.06 -3.11 11.64
CA ASP A 180 -2.41 -2.94 12.22
C ASP A 180 -2.63 -3.78 13.48
N ARG A 181 -2.11 -5.02 13.48
CA ARG A 181 -2.18 -5.91 14.63
C ARG A 181 -1.43 -5.33 15.83
N PHE A 182 -0.24 -4.79 15.59
CA PHE A 182 0.59 -4.18 16.64
C PHE A 182 -0.09 -2.94 17.21
N ILE A 183 -0.58 -2.03 16.35
CA ILE A 183 -1.28 -0.80 16.77
C ILE A 183 -2.57 -1.13 17.51
N SER A 184 -3.36 -2.09 17.01
CA SER A 184 -4.59 -2.53 17.69
C SER A 184 -4.31 -3.14 19.06
N SER A 185 -3.25 -3.95 19.18
CA SER A 185 -2.84 -4.52 20.46
C SER A 185 -2.33 -3.44 21.43
N LEU A 186 -1.56 -2.47 20.91
CA LEU A 186 -1.02 -1.37 21.69
C LEU A 186 -2.13 -0.43 22.18
N GLY A 187 -3.11 -0.10 21.33
CA GLY A 187 -4.29 0.69 21.69
C GLY A 187 -5.11 0.03 22.80
N LYS A 188 -5.36 -1.28 22.70
CA LYS A 188 -6.03 -2.03 23.76
C LYS A 188 -5.27 -2.01 25.09
N ALA A 189 -3.94 -2.15 25.04
CA ALA A 189 -3.10 -2.07 26.24
C ALA A 189 -3.05 -0.66 26.84
N ALA A 190 -3.06 0.37 25.98
CA ALA A 190 -3.06 1.78 26.37
C ALA A 190 -4.36 2.22 27.07
N ASP A 191 -5.50 1.69 26.60
CA ASP A 191 -6.83 1.93 27.18
C ASP A 191 -7.06 1.15 28.49
N ASP A 192 -6.32 0.07 28.73
CA ASP A 192 -6.39 -0.71 29.97
C ASP A 192 -5.62 -0.03 31.13
N THR A 193 -5.79 -0.56 32.34
CA THR A 193 -5.12 -0.14 33.59
C THR A 193 -3.59 -0.16 33.50
N THR A 194 -3.02 -0.89 32.55
CA THR A 194 -1.57 -0.99 32.30
C THR A 194 -1.02 0.02 31.29
N GLY A 195 -1.87 0.89 30.73
CA GLY A 195 -1.45 1.89 29.74
C GLY A 195 -0.42 2.87 30.27
N THR A 196 0.77 2.90 29.66
CA THR A 196 1.85 3.85 29.99
C THR A 196 1.92 4.98 28.96
N GLN A 197 2.46 6.14 29.35
CA GLN A 197 2.61 7.28 28.43
C GLN A 197 3.40 6.93 27.16
N GLU A 198 4.34 5.99 27.22
CA GLU A 198 5.08 5.51 26.05
C GLU A 198 4.20 4.78 25.03
N MET A 199 3.20 4.00 25.49
CA MET A 199 2.24 3.36 24.59
C MET A 199 1.43 4.40 23.84
N TRP A 200 0.95 5.41 24.55
CA TRP A 200 0.23 6.55 23.96
C TRP A 200 1.12 7.36 23.02
N GLY A 201 2.38 7.61 23.40
CA GLY A 201 3.36 8.31 22.56
C GLY A 201 3.59 7.63 21.22
N MET A 202 3.72 6.30 21.20
CA MET A 202 3.83 5.53 19.95
C MET A 202 2.55 5.59 19.11
N LEU A 203 1.37 5.58 19.74
CA LEU A 203 0.11 5.75 19.02
C LEU A 203 0.00 7.15 18.38
N PHE A 204 0.35 8.21 19.11
CA PHE A 204 0.38 9.57 18.57
C PHE A 204 1.35 9.69 17.40
N GLU A 205 2.57 9.17 17.54
CA GLU A 205 3.57 9.27 16.49
C GLU A 205 3.17 8.49 15.23
N TYR A 206 2.54 7.33 15.40
CA TYR A 206 1.97 6.59 14.28
C TYR A 206 0.86 7.37 13.56
N LYS A 207 -0.03 8.05 14.29
CA LYS A 207 -1.08 8.89 13.68
C LYS A 207 -0.52 10.08 12.91
N ARG A 208 0.50 10.74 13.46
CA ARG A 208 1.25 11.78 12.74
C ARG A 208 1.92 11.24 11.47
N PHE A 209 2.54 10.06 11.54
CA PHE A 209 3.16 9.42 10.38
C PHE A 209 2.13 9.05 9.29
N CYS A 210 0.91 8.66 9.69
CA CYS A 210 -0.20 8.42 8.77
C CYS A 210 -0.86 9.71 8.28
N ASN A 211 -0.51 10.89 8.83
CA ASN A 211 -1.19 12.16 8.58
C ASN A 211 -2.71 12.09 8.85
N ASP A 212 -3.10 11.30 9.86
CA ASP A 212 -4.48 11.05 10.29
C ASP A 212 -4.83 11.97 11.47
N ILE A 213 -5.25 13.20 11.14
CA ILE A 213 -5.56 14.27 12.12
C ILE A 213 -6.76 13.88 12.98
N ASP A 214 -7.82 13.36 12.36
CA ASP A 214 -9.05 13.02 13.06
C ASP A 214 -8.80 11.97 14.15
N ALA A 215 -8.07 10.89 13.84
CA ALA A 215 -7.77 9.87 14.83
C ALA A 215 -6.74 10.33 15.89
N PHE A 216 -5.92 11.34 15.59
CA PHE A 216 -5.03 11.95 16.57
C PHE A 216 -5.81 12.78 17.58
N ASP A 217 -6.76 13.59 17.13
CA ASP A 217 -7.61 14.40 18.00
C ASP A 217 -8.46 13.52 18.92
N ASP A 218 -9.05 12.44 18.38
CA ASP A 218 -9.75 11.43 19.18
C ASP A 218 -8.85 10.79 20.24
N LEU A 219 -7.59 10.50 19.89
CA LEU A 219 -6.61 9.96 20.82
C LEU A 219 -6.20 11.01 21.88
N ALA A 220 -6.06 12.27 21.49
CA ALA A 220 -5.70 13.39 22.34
C ALA A 220 -6.75 13.62 23.45
N ILE A 221 -8.03 13.52 23.10
CA ILE A 221 -9.15 13.60 24.03
C ILE A 221 -9.05 12.49 25.10
N LYS A 222 -8.86 11.24 24.67
CA LYS A 222 -8.74 10.10 25.61
C LYS A 222 -7.50 10.22 26.49
N PHE A 223 -6.39 10.69 25.92
CA PHE A 223 -5.14 10.90 26.67
C PHE A 223 -5.31 11.94 27.77
N ALA A 224 -5.93 13.08 27.44
CA ALA A 224 -6.20 14.14 28.41
C ALA A 224 -7.09 13.65 29.56
N MET A 225 -8.13 12.87 29.27
CA MET A 225 -8.98 12.25 30.29
C MET A 225 -8.25 11.24 31.18
N ARG A 226 -7.25 10.54 30.63
CA ARG A 226 -6.52 9.48 31.35
C ARG A 226 -5.42 10.03 32.24
N PHE A 227 -4.68 11.02 31.78
CA PHE A 227 -3.47 11.51 32.45
C PHE A 227 -3.61 12.92 33.04
N ASP A 228 -4.73 13.62 32.82
CA ASP A 228 -4.96 15.01 33.26
C ASP A 228 -3.83 15.98 32.84
N ILE A 229 -3.17 15.67 31.74
CA ILE A 229 -2.14 16.50 31.12
C ILE A 229 -2.54 16.83 29.69
N SER A 230 -2.05 17.97 29.20
CA SER A 230 -2.24 18.33 27.81
C SER A 230 -1.63 17.27 26.89
N PRO A 231 -2.34 16.86 25.84
CA PRO A 231 -1.81 15.94 24.85
C PRO A 231 -0.63 16.59 24.09
N PRO A 232 0.23 15.78 23.46
CA PRO A 232 1.23 16.30 22.55
C PRO A 232 0.54 17.09 21.42
N SER A 233 1.16 18.18 20.97
CA SER A 233 0.67 18.96 19.82
C SER A 233 0.82 18.15 18.52
N TRP A 234 0.05 18.42 17.47
CA TRP A 234 0.22 17.75 16.17
C TRP A 234 1.65 17.91 15.61
#